data_AF-A0A535C292-F1
#
_entry.id   AF-A0A535C292-F1
#
_cell.length_a   1.000
_cell.length_b   1.000
_cell.length_c   1.000
_cell.angle_alpha   90.00
_cell.angle_beta   90.00
_cell.angle_gamma   90.00
#
_symmetry.space_group_name_H-M   'P 1'
#
loop_
_entity.id
_entity.type
_entity.pdbx_description
1 polymer ?
#
loop_
_entity_poly.entity_id
_entity_poly.type
_entity_poly.pdbx_seq_one_letter_code
_entity_poly.pdbx_strand_id
1 'polypeptide(L)'
;MRIFRCPRCRAEDISADAHPARVLDNGVERPFFVCRNCYRAAELEFRIACQTADVGYVPLAIRDGLALLRDFYRERIAEYDDPKMLMDDVERVAATRRIRDALDGVERRLSIAPA
;
A
#
# COMPACT_ATOMS: atom_id res chain seq x y z
N MET A 1 2.24 7.97 -15.64
CA MET A 1 2.38 7.90 -14.18
C MET A 1 1.03 8.00 -13.52
N ARG A 2 0.62 6.96 -12.77
CA ARG A 2 -0.67 6.95 -12.10
C ARG A 2 -0.55 7.64 -10.74
N ILE A 3 -1.40 8.64 -10.49
CA ILE A 3 -1.47 9.29 -9.16
C ILE A 3 -2.29 8.39 -8.23
N PHE A 4 -1.67 7.90 -7.16
CA PHE A 4 -2.36 7.13 -6.12
C PHE A 4 -2.92 8.06 -5.06
N ARG A 5 -4.25 8.20 -5.06
CA ARG A 5 -4.95 9.00 -4.04
C ARG A 5 -5.44 8.10 -2.93
N CYS A 6 -5.31 8.55 -1.69
CA CYS A 6 -5.99 7.90 -0.56
C CYS A 6 -7.50 7.90 -0.83
N PRO A 7 -8.18 6.74 -0.85
CA PRO A 7 -9.63 6.69 -1.11
C PRO A 7 -10.45 7.35 0.02
N ARG A 8 -9.89 7.48 1.22
CA ARG A 8 -10.56 8.11 2.38
C ARG A 8 -10.41 9.63 2.39
N CYS A 9 -9.18 10.16 2.41
CA CYS A 9 -8.92 11.59 2.57
C CYS A 9 -8.48 12.31 1.29
N ARG A 10 -8.36 11.59 0.17
CA ARG A 10 -7.96 12.12 -1.15
C ARG A 10 -6.54 12.72 -1.20
N ALA A 11 -5.72 12.50 -0.16
CA ALA A 11 -4.30 12.82 -0.17
C ALA A 11 -3.65 12.28 -1.44
N GLU A 12 -2.90 13.13 -2.13
CA GLU A 12 -2.25 12.80 -3.39
C GLU A 12 -0.95 12.07 -3.16
N ASP A 13 -0.65 11.18 -4.10
CA ASP A 13 0.59 10.44 -4.22
C ASP A 13 1.03 9.77 -2.91
N ILE A 14 0.20 8.83 -2.46
CA ILE A 14 0.50 8.04 -1.26
C ILE A 14 1.60 6.98 -1.49
N SER A 15 2.34 7.07 -2.60
CA SER A 15 3.16 5.97 -3.12
C SER A 15 4.32 5.58 -2.22
N ALA A 16 4.71 6.42 -1.26
CA ALA A 16 5.75 6.12 -0.27
C ALA A 16 5.23 6.01 1.18
N ASP A 17 3.97 6.39 1.45
CA ASP A 17 3.33 6.32 2.76
C ASP A 17 2.05 5.46 2.74
N ALA A 18 1.91 4.60 1.72
CA ALA A 18 0.83 3.65 1.58
C ALA A 18 0.83 2.65 2.74
N HIS A 19 -0.38 2.32 3.21
CA HIS A 19 -0.63 1.30 4.21
C HIS A 19 -1.75 0.38 3.72
N PRO A 20 -1.57 -0.95 3.79
CA PRO A 20 -2.60 -1.89 3.39
C PRO A 20 -3.72 -1.85 4.43
N ALA A 21 -4.94 -1.55 3.98
CA ALA A 21 -6.17 -1.66 4.74
C ALA A 21 -7.13 -2.60 4.01
N ARG A 22 -8.26 -2.92 4.64
CA ARG A 22 -9.23 -3.85 4.08
C ARG A 22 -10.65 -3.33 4.12
N VAL A 23 -11.46 -3.80 3.19
CA VAL A 23 -12.89 -3.52 3.13
C VAL A 23 -13.64 -4.83 2.90
N LEU A 24 -14.87 -4.92 3.40
CA LEU A 24 -15.81 -5.94 2.95
C LEU A 24 -16.61 -5.36 1.78
N ASP A 25 -16.41 -5.91 0.60
CA ASP A 25 -17.16 -5.59 -0.61
C ASP A 25 -18.03 -6.79 -0.98
N ASN A 26 -19.36 -6.66 -0.85
CA ASN A 26 -20.33 -7.74 -1.07
C ASN A 26 -20.00 -9.03 -0.30
N GLY A 27 -19.55 -8.90 0.96
CA GLY A 27 -19.16 -10.02 1.81
C GLY A 27 -17.78 -10.60 1.52
N VAL A 28 -17.04 -10.05 0.54
CA VAL A 28 -15.69 -10.47 0.19
C VAL A 28 -14.67 -9.47 0.72
N GLU A 29 -13.67 -9.97 1.45
CA GLU A 29 -12.53 -9.16 1.90
C GLU A 29 -11.69 -8.72 0.70
N ARG A 30 -11.44 -7.41 0.58
CA ARG A 30 -10.57 -6.85 -0.44
C ARG A 30 -9.53 -5.92 0.18
N PRO A 31 -8.23 -6.10 -0.12
CA PRO A 31 -7.21 -5.16 0.31
C PRO A 31 -7.25 -3.90 -0.55
N PHE A 32 -6.90 -2.77 0.06
CA PHE A 32 -6.67 -1.50 -0.62
C PHE A 32 -5.61 -0.69 0.11
N PHE A 33 -5.11 0.39 -0.51
CA PHE A 33 -4.06 1.22 0.10
C PHE A 33 -4.61 2.58 0.53
N VAL A 34 -4.22 3.01 1.73
CA VAL A 34 -4.52 4.33 2.31
C VAL A 34 -3.25 5.02 2.77
N CYS A 35 -3.30 6.34 2.95
CA CYS A 35 -2.21 7.05 3.61
C CYS A 35 -2.09 6.65 5.09
N ARG A 36 -0.92 6.90 5.67
CA ARG A 36 -0.62 6.61 7.09
C ARG A 36 -1.66 7.12 8.07
N ASN A 37 -2.20 8.32 7.82
CA ASN A 37 -3.16 8.98 8.70
C ASN A 37 -4.55 8.31 8.68
N CYS A 38 -4.89 7.62 7.59
CA CYS A 38 -6.19 7.00 7.41
C CYS A 38 -6.22 5.52 7.81
N TYR A 39 -5.06 4.87 7.97
CA TYR A 39 -4.95 3.43 8.26
C TYR A 39 -5.79 2.99 9.46
N ARG A 40 -5.65 3.66 10.62
CA ARG A 40 -6.37 3.27 11.84
C ARG A 40 -7.88 3.38 11.69
N ALA A 41 -8.35 4.42 11.00
CA ALA A 41 -9.77 4.62 10.77
C ALA A 41 -10.32 3.60 9.76
N ALA A 42 -9.57 3.29 8.70
CA ALA A 42 -9.95 2.28 7.72
C ALA A 42 -10.06 0.88 8.34
N GLU A 43 -9.10 0.47 9.18
CA GLU A 43 -9.17 -0.83 9.87
C GLU A 43 -10.34 -0.89 10.88
N LEU A 44 -10.71 0.24 11.50
CA LEU A 44 -11.88 0.29 12.38
C LEU A 44 -13.18 0.11 11.58
N GLU A 45 -13.32 0.77 10.44
CA GLU A 45 -14.46 0.61 9.55
C GLU A 45 -14.60 -0.83 9.04
N PHE A 46 -13.48 -1.47 8.68
CA PHE A 46 -13.47 -2.87 8.30
C PHE A 46 -14.01 -3.76 9.43
N ARG A 47 -13.54 -3.55 10.66
CA ARG A 47 -14.03 -4.29 11.83
C ARG A 47 -15.53 -4.11 12.05
N ILE A 48 -16.04 -2.88 11.91
CA ILE A 48 -17.47 -2.58 12.05
C ILE A 48 -18.27 -3.27 10.93
N ALA A 49 -17.76 -3.26 9.70
CA ALA A 49 -18.38 -3.95 8.58
C ALA A 49 -18.46 -5.46 8.81
N CYS A 50 -17.39 -6.09 9.29
CA CYS A 50 -17.39 -7.52 9.67
C CYS A 50 -18.46 -7.82 10.71
N GLN A 51 -18.54 -7.02 11.77
CA GLN A 51 -19.56 -7.17 12.81
C GLN A 51 -20.98 -7.02 12.26
N THR A 52 -21.20 -6.06 11.37
CA THR A 52 -22.53 -5.80 10.77
C THR A 52 -22.96 -6.93 9.83
N ALA A 53 -22.00 -7.58 9.17
CA ALA A 53 -22.23 -8.67 8.23
C ALA A 53 -22.21 -10.07 8.88
N ASP A 54 -22.09 -10.16 10.20
CA ASP A 54 -21.87 -11.42 10.95
C ASP A 54 -20.68 -12.25 10.41
N VAL A 55 -19.64 -11.54 9.95
CA VAL A 55 -18.38 -12.12 9.47
C VAL A 55 -17.34 -12.03 10.57
N GLY A 56 -16.63 -13.13 10.84
CA GLY A 56 -15.53 -13.15 11.80
C GLY A 56 -14.40 -12.19 11.41
N TYR A 57 -14.11 -11.20 12.26
CA TYR A 57 -12.98 -10.31 12.04
C TYR A 57 -11.66 -11.00 12.41
N VAL A 58 -10.71 -11.03 11.47
CA VAL A 58 -9.33 -11.47 11.70
C VAL A 58 -8.36 -10.35 11.27
N PRO A 59 -7.38 -9.96 12.10
CA PRO A 59 -6.34 -9.01 11.69
C PRO A 59 -5.52 -9.53 10.49
N LEU A 60 -5.15 -8.66 9.56
CA LEU A 60 -4.23 -9.01 8.47
C LEU A 60 -2.89 -9.42 9.07
N ALA A 61 -2.36 -10.56 8.65
CA ALA A 61 -1.03 -10.98 9.09
C ALA A 61 -0.01 -9.95 8.62
N ILE A 62 0.92 -9.59 9.51
CA ILE A 62 1.94 -8.57 9.23
C ILE A 62 2.72 -8.92 7.95
N ARG A 63 3.00 -10.20 7.71
CA ARG A 63 3.72 -10.65 6.51
C ARG A 63 2.93 -10.40 5.23
N ASP A 64 1.62 -10.66 5.23
CA ASP A 64 0.76 -10.44 4.08
C ASP A 64 0.67 -8.93 3.77
N GLY A 65 0.52 -8.10 4.81
CA GLY A 65 0.58 -6.65 4.67
C GLY A 65 1.92 -6.15 4.09
N LEU A 66 3.04 -6.70 4.55
CA LEU A 66 4.37 -6.36 4.02
C LEU A 66 4.56 -6.84 2.57
N ALA A 67 4.04 -8.02 2.21
CA ALA A 67 4.10 -8.53 0.84
C ALA A 67 3.29 -7.64 -0.12
N LEU A 68 2.08 -7.24 0.27
CA LEU A 68 1.26 -6.29 -0.48
C LEU A 68 1.97 -4.95 -0.71
N LEU A 69 2.64 -4.42 0.32
CA LEU A 69 3.42 -3.18 0.20
C LEU A 69 4.62 -3.32 -0.73
N ARG A 70 5.37 -4.43 -0.64
CA ARG A 70 6.50 -4.71 -1.53
C ARG A 70 6.04 -4.69 -2.99
N ASP A 71 4.96 -5.41 -3.29
CA ASP A 71 4.46 -5.55 -4.65
C ASP A 71 3.94 -4.21 -5.18
N PHE A 72 3.24 -3.44 -4.33
CA PHE A 72 2.82 -2.07 -4.65
C PHE A 72 4.00 -1.15 -4.99
N TYR A 73 5.06 -1.12 -4.17
CA TYR A 73 6.22 -0.25 -4.43
C TYR A 73 7.01 -0.67 -5.68
N ARG A 74 7.13 -1.98 -5.94
CA ARG A 74 7.77 -2.49 -7.16
C ARG A 74 7.00 -2.10 -8.42
N GLU A 75 5.68 -2.23 -8.40
CA GLU A 75 4.83 -1.79 -9.51
C GLU A 75 4.99 -0.29 -9.76
N ARG A 76 5.13 0.50 -8.69
CA ARG A 76 5.38 1.94 -8.82
C ARG A 76 6.71 2.27 -9.44
N ILE A 77 7.80 1.66 -8.98
CA ILE A 77 9.11 1.89 -9.59
C ILE A 77 9.09 1.50 -11.08
N ALA A 78 8.45 0.38 -11.42
CA ALA A 78 8.31 -0.07 -12.81
C ALA A 78 7.57 0.93 -13.70
N GLU A 79 6.60 1.70 -13.19
CA GLU A 79 5.95 2.78 -13.96
C GLU A 79 6.92 3.91 -14.33
N TYR A 80 7.92 4.19 -13.50
CA TYR A 80 8.94 5.20 -13.77
C TYR A 80 10.03 4.70 -14.74
N ASP A 81 10.25 3.39 -14.77
CA ASP A 81 11.21 2.73 -15.65
C ASP A 81 10.62 2.41 -17.05
N ASP A 82 9.34 2.72 -17.30
CA ASP A 82 8.71 2.56 -18.62
C ASP A 82 9.46 3.41 -19.67
N PRO A 83 9.94 2.82 -20.79
CA PRO A 83 10.64 3.57 -21.86
C PRO A 83 9.85 4.75 -22.45
N LYS A 84 8.53 4.78 -22.28
CA LYS A 84 7.67 5.90 -22.71
C LYS A 84 7.68 7.07 -21.75
N MET A 85 8.23 6.92 -20.54
CA MET A 85 8.44 8.03 -19.62
C MET A 85 9.59 8.89 -20.11
N LEU A 86 9.24 10.07 -20.63
CA LEU A 86 10.20 11.09 -21.07
C LEU A 86 10.75 11.85 -19.85
N MET A 87 11.49 11.13 -19.00
CA MET A 87 12.24 11.68 -17.87
C MET A 87 13.69 11.27 -18.02
N ASP A 88 14.60 12.20 -17.71
CA ASP A 88 16.01 11.84 -17.61
C ASP A 88 16.27 10.98 -16.36
N ASP A 89 17.46 10.37 -16.29
CA ASP A 89 17.80 9.45 -15.21
C ASP A 89 17.87 10.15 -13.85
N VAL A 90 18.26 11.43 -13.81
CA VAL A 90 18.36 12.22 -12.57
C VAL A 90 16.97 12.52 -12.03
N GLU A 91 16.05 12.95 -12.89
CA GLU A 91 14.65 13.18 -12.57
C GLU A 91 13.96 11.89 -12.10
N ARG A 92 14.21 10.77 -12.79
CA ARG A 92 13.66 9.45 -12.42
C ARG A 92 14.12 9.03 -11.04
N VAL A 93 15.42 9.18 -10.73
CA VAL A 93 15.97 8.86 -9.42
C VAL A 93 15.37 9.77 -8.35
N ALA A 94 15.28 11.07 -8.60
CA ALA A 94 14.71 12.02 -7.64
C ALA A 94 13.24 11.71 -7.32
N ALA A 95 12.43 11.39 -8.34
CA ALA A 95 11.01 11.09 -8.19
C ALA A 95 10.76 9.76 -7.45
N THR A 96 11.61 8.74 -7.67
CA THR A 96 11.43 7.40 -7.09
C THR A 96 12.11 7.19 -5.75
N ARG A 97 12.99 8.10 -5.32
CA ARG A 97 13.83 7.95 -4.13
C ARG A 97 13.05 7.50 -2.89
N ARG A 98 11.96 8.20 -2.56
CA ARG A 98 11.17 7.87 -1.35
C ARG A 98 10.48 6.50 -1.45
N ILE A 99 10.08 6.11 -2.66
CA ILE A 99 9.45 4.80 -2.93
C ILE A 99 10.48 3.68 -2.75
N ARG A 100 11.71 3.90 -3.25
CA ARG A 100 12.84 2.97 -3.06
C ARG A 100 13.22 2.84 -1.59
N ASP A 101 13.35 3.95 -0.86
CA ASP A 101 13.63 3.93 0.58
C ASP A 101 12.55 3.16 1.37
N ALA A 102 11.28 3.32 0.99
CA ALA A 102 10.15 2.59 1.58
C ALA A 102 10.21 1.09 1.25
N LEU A 103 10.50 0.74 -0.01
CA LEU A 103 10.67 -0.65 -0.46
C LEU A 103 11.80 -1.34 0.30
N ASP A 104 12.97 -0.72 0.39
CA ASP A 104 14.12 -1.25 1.14
C ASP A 104 13.77 -1.48 2.62
N GLY A 105 12.93 -0.61 3.19
CA GLY A 105 12.41 -0.78 4.54
C GLY A 105 11.48 -1.99 4.69
N VAL A 106 10.65 -2.28 3.69
CA VAL A 106 9.74 -3.43 3.68
C VAL A 106 10.50 -4.72 3.45
N GLU A 107 11.41 -4.75 2.47
CA GLU A 107 12.21 -5.94 2.13
C GLU A 107 13.09 -6.38 3.30
N ARG A 108 13.74 -5.42 4.00
CA ARG A 108 14.49 -5.72 5.23
C ARG A 108 13.62 -6.36 6.32
N ARG A 109 12.38 -5.91 6.50
CA ARG A 109 11.47 -6.50 7.50
C ARG A 109 11.03 -7.90 7.11
N LEU A 110 10.80 -8.14 5.82
CA LEU A 110 10.45 -9.45 5.29
C LEU A 110 11.61 -10.47 5.45
N SER A 111 12.86 -10.02 5.41
CA SER A 111 14.04 -10.89 5.54
C SER A 111 14.42 -11.27 6.98
N ILE A 112 13.90 -10.55 7.99
CA ILE A 112 14.29 -10.76 9.41
C ILE A 112 13.54 -11.93 10.08
N ALA A 113 12.35 -12.30 9.62
CA ALA A 113 11.51 -13.30 10.31
C ALA A 113 11.68 -14.71 9.73
N PRO A 114 11.78 -15.77 10.57
CA PRO A 114 11.88 -17.15 10.10
C PRO A 114 10.62 -17.54 9.31
N ALA A 115 10.82 -18.39 8.30
CA ALA A 115 9.76 -18.92 7.42
C ALA A 115 8.69 -19.68 8.20
#